data_AF-A0A2U9KD38-F1
#
_entry.id   AF-A0A2U9KD38-F1
#
_cell.length_a   1.000
_cell.length_b   1.000
_cell.length_c   1.000
_cell.angle_alpha   90.00
_cell.angle_beta   90.00
_cell.angle_gamma   90.00
#
_symmetry.space_group_name_H-M   'P 1'
#
loop_
_entity.id
_entity.type
_entity.pdbx_description
1 polymer ?
#
loop_
_entity_poly.entity_id
_entity_poly.type
_entity_poly.pdbx_seq_one_letter_code
_entity_poly.pdbx_strand_id
1 'polypeptide(L)'
;MTERPEGFRWLSDSDPLGEIYCVSFVRGLSPEEVLRRFGVDEGTLEEVAFNELEERSVESLRDDAAGYIGAAKIDDWTVVIEPGGWQIAGDSEIGGRVSRGTEVVSVCCHEYASDTFAYLVDGEPVVWFDPMLPDARSGSDPDRFVKEMREAGLDPEHDIDVDDSDIDFPMERSFALASRITGLPFSPETLKLQFLGAETLEG
;
A
#
# COMPACT_ATOMS: atom_id res chain seq x y z
N MET A 1 -16.43 -12.89 -14.14
CA MET A 1 -15.74 -13.62 -13.03
C MET A 1 -14.38 -14.13 -13.46
N THR A 2 -13.35 -13.33 -13.17
CA THR A 2 -11.93 -13.66 -13.41
C THR A 2 -11.39 -14.42 -12.20
N GLU A 3 -10.55 -15.44 -12.40
CA GLU A 3 -10.02 -16.24 -11.28
C GLU A 3 -9.29 -15.35 -10.24
N ARG A 4 -9.56 -15.64 -8.97
CA ARG A 4 -8.93 -14.96 -7.82
C ARG A 4 -7.41 -15.24 -7.80
N PRO A 5 -6.55 -14.23 -7.62
CA PRO A 5 -5.09 -14.45 -7.56
C PRO A 5 -4.69 -15.39 -6.42
N GLU A 6 -4.28 -16.63 -6.74
CA GLU A 6 -4.06 -17.67 -5.72
C GLU A 6 -3.01 -17.30 -4.66
N GLY A 7 -1.96 -16.58 -5.06
CA GLY A 7 -0.89 -16.11 -4.16
C GLY A 7 -1.34 -15.08 -3.11
N PHE A 8 -2.53 -14.49 -3.28
CA PHE A 8 -3.06 -13.43 -2.43
C PHE A 8 -4.35 -13.84 -1.71
N ARG A 9 -4.78 -15.11 -1.83
CA ARG A 9 -6.02 -15.58 -1.20
C ARG A 9 -6.07 -15.36 0.31
N TRP A 10 -4.91 -15.48 0.95
CA TRP A 10 -4.74 -15.32 2.39
C TRP A 10 -5.20 -13.95 2.91
N LEU A 11 -5.20 -12.90 2.08
CA LEU A 11 -5.64 -11.56 2.48
C LEU A 11 -7.11 -11.56 2.90
N SER A 12 -7.99 -12.18 2.12
CA SER A 12 -9.41 -12.31 2.47
C SER A 12 -9.70 -13.48 3.42
N ASP A 13 -8.92 -14.56 3.32
CA ASP A 13 -9.22 -15.79 4.06
C ASP A 13 -8.91 -15.64 5.56
N SER A 14 -7.93 -14.79 5.89
CA SER A 14 -7.49 -14.53 7.27
C SER A 14 -7.63 -13.07 7.72
N ASP A 15 -7.92 -12.16 6.79
CA ASP A 15 -8.06 -10.72 7.00
C ASP A 15 -7.06 -10.09 7.99
N PRO A 16 -5.75 -10.26 7.75
CA PRO A 16 -4.74 -9.88 8.73
C PRO A 16 -4.41 -8.39 8.71
N LEU A 17 -4.96 -7.61 7.78
CA LEU A 17 -4.68 -6.18 7.65
C LEU A 17 -5.86 -5.29 8.12
N GLY A 18 -7.04 -5.88 8.34
CA GLY A 18 -8.25 -5.17 8.74
C GLY A 18 -8.88 -4.34 7.63
N GLU A 19 -9.85 -3.49 8.02
CA GLU A 19 -10.72 -2.72 7.10
C GLU A 19 -10.02 -1.53 6.42
N ILE A 20 -9.02 -0.95 7.09
CA ILE A 20 -8.27 0.21 6.61
C ILE A 20 -6.79 -0.07 6.78
N TYR A 21 -6.04 -0.03 5.69
CA TYR A 21 -4.60 -0.18 5.71
C TYR A 21 -3.95 0.38 4.45
N CYS A 22 -2.66 0.68 4.58
CA CYS A 22 -1.80 0.94 3.45
C CYS A 22 -0.54 0.07 3.54
N VAL A 23 -0.21 -0.64 2.46
CA VAL A 23 1.05 -1.37 2.32
C VAL A 23 1.85 -0.76 1.19
N SER A 24 3.02 -0.22 1.53
CA SER A 24 3.87 0.53 0.60
C SER A 24 5.25 -0.11 0.48
N PHE A 25 5.75 -0.20 -0.75
CA PHE A 25 7.09 -0.66 -1.07
C PHE A 25 7.92 0.56 -1.48
N VAL A 26 8.94 0.89 -0.70
CA VAL A 26 9.83 2.03 -0.95
C VAL A 26 11.20 1.54 -1.39
N ARG A 27 11.65 1.94 -2.57
CA ARG A 27 12.91 1.43 -3.13
C ARG A 27 14.13 2.07 -2.48
N GLY A 28 15.17 1.30 -2.22
CA GLY A 28 16.52 1.80 -1.89
C GLY A 28 16.72 2.51 -0.55
N LEU A 29 15.66 2.75 0.25
CA LEU A 29 15.75 3.41 1.55
C LEU A 29 15.80 2.39 2.69
N SER A 30 16.33 2.76 3.86
CA SER A 30 16.24 1.94 5.07
C SER A 30 14.91 2.18 5.79
N PRO A 31 14.45 1.27 6.68
CA PRO A 31 13.29 1.50 7.53
C PRO A 31 13.31 2.84 8.26
N GLU A 32 14.45 3.21 8.86
CA GLU A 32 14.61 4.47 9.60
C GLU A 32 14.41 5.70 8.72
N GLU A 33 14.95 5.69 7.49
CA GLU A 33 14.83 6.81 6.57
C GLU A 33 13.40 6.94 6.03
N VAL A 34 12.71 5.82 5.80
CA VAL A 34 11.31 5.84 5.37
C VAL A 34 10.42 6.41 6.47
N LEU A 35 10.57 5.93 7.71
CA LEU A 35 9.80 6.42 8.86
C LEU A 35 10.07 7.91 9.14
N ARG A 36 11.33 8.36 9.04
CA ARG A 36 11.68 9.78 9.16
C ARG A 36 11.00 10.65 8.10
N ARG A 37 10.95 10.18 6.84
CA ARG A 37 10.29 10.92 5.75
C ARG A 37 8.77 10.92 5.87
N PHE A 38 8.22 9.84 6.40
CA PHE A 38 6.80 9.75 6.74
C PHE A 38 6.46 10.85 7.76
N GLY A 39 7.29 11.00 8.79
CA GLY A 39 7.11 11.97 9.86
C GLY A 39 6.65 11.31 11.16
N VAL A 40 7.35 10.25 11.59
CA VAL A 40 7.09 9.61 12.89
C VAL A 40 7.82 10.32 14.03
N ASP A 41 7.40 10.06 15.28
CA ASP A 41 8.19 10.39 16.46
C ASP A 41 9.38 9.44 16.56
N GLU A 42 10.57 9.90 16.13
CA GLU A 42 11.82 9.13 16.19
C GLU A 42 12.18 8.69 17.64
N GLY A 43 11.60 9.32 18.68
CA GLY A 43 11.76 8.90 20.07
C GLY A 43 11.02 7.63 20.45
N THR A 44 10.09 7.16 19.60
CA THR A 44 9.28 5.95 19.80
C THR A 44 9.71 4.77 18.92
N LEU A 45 10.84 4.91 18.21
CA LEU A 45 11.39 3.87 17.34
C LEU A 45 11.76 2.62 18.13
N GLU A 46 11.18 1.48 17.74
CA GLU A 46 11.50 0.19 18.33
C GLU A 46 11.22 -0.99 17.39
N GLU A 47 11.88 -2.12 17.60
CA GLU A 47 11.59 -3.35 16.86
C GLU A 47 10.34 -4.02 17.43
N VAL A 48 9.37 -4.31 16.56
CA VAL A 48 8.09 -4.94 16.90
C VAL A 48 7.74 -6.07 15.93
N ALA A 49 6.99 -7.05 16.41
CA ALA A 49 6.29 -7.99 15.56
C ALA A 49 5.03 -7.35 14.95
N PHE A 50 4.49 -7.94 13.88
CA PHE A 50 3.31 -7.40 13.20
C PHE A 50 2.06 -7.34 14.10
N ASN A 51 1.85 -8.32 15.00
CA ASN A 51 0.71 -8.26 15.92
C ASN A 51 0.83 -7.09 16.92
N GLU A 52 2.05 -6.78 17.37
CA GLU A 52 2.30 -5.64 18.25
C GLU A 52 2.12 -4.31 17.50
N LEU A 53 2.47 -4.29 16.21
CA LEU A 53 2.21 -3.16 15.31
C LEU A 53 0.71 -2.86 15.21
N GLU A 54 -0.09 -3.90 14.95
CA GLU A 54 -1.55 -3.79 14.85
C GLU A 54 -2.16 -3.33 16.18
N GLU A 55 -1.82 -3.99 17.29
CA GLU A 55 -2.30 -3.66 18.64
C GLU A 55 -2.01 -2.19 18.98
N ARG A 56 -0.79 -1.72 18.74
CA ARG A 56 -0.40 -0.32 19.03
C ARG A 56 -1.08 0.67 18.13
N SER A 57 -1.26 0.34 16.84
CA SER A 57 -2.00 1.24 15.95
C SER A 57 -3.42 1.39 16.46
N VAL A 58 -4.09 0.30 16.88
CA VAL A 58 -5.43 0.33 17.48
C VAL A 58 -5.48 1.18 18.76
N GLU A 59 -4.49 1.05 19.65
CA GLU A 59 -4.42 1.83 20.90
C GLU A 59 -4.18 3.33 20.67
N SER A 60 -3.53 3.68 19.56
CA SER A 60 -3.17 5.05 19.19
C SER A 60 -3.96 5.60 18.01
N LEU A 61 -5.04 4.91 17.59
CA LEU A 61 -5.88 5.25 16.44
C LEU A 61 -6.30 6.72 16.50
N ARG A 62 -6.09 7.42 15.39
CA ARG A 62 -6.51 8.81 15.20
C ARG A 62 -7.67 8.86 14.21
N ASP A 63 -8.45 9.93 14.26
CA ASP A 63 -9.63 10.09 13.40
C ASP A 63 -9.25 10.20 11.90
N ASP A 64 -8.01 10.59 11.56
CA ASP A 64 -7.58 10.91 10.20
C ASP A 64 -6.20 10.34 9.79
N ALA A 65 -5.57 9.50 10.61
CA ALA A 65 -4.23 8.94 10.34
C ALA A 65 -3.97 7.61 11.07
N ALA A 66 -2.98 6.84 10.61
CA ALA A 66 -2.46 5.71 11.40
C ALA A 66 -1.83 6.24 12.69
N GLY A 67 -2.14 5.62 13.84
CA GLY A 67 -1.52 5.97 15.12
C GLY A 67 -0.08 5.47 15.25
N TYR A 68 0.19 4.31 14.66
CA TYR A 68 1.48 3.62 14.72
C TYR A 68 1.74 2.87 13.41
N ILE A 69 2.94 2.98 12.85
CA ILE A 69 3.31 2.37 11.56
C ILE A 69 4.60 1.58 11.66
N GLY A 70 4.79 0.61 10.76
CA GLY A 70 5.95 -0.28 10.78
C GLY A 70 6.67 -0.32 9.44
N ALA A 71 8.00 -0.36 9.46
CA ALA A 71 8.83 -0.53 8.27
C ALA A 71 9.82 -1.70 8.42
N ALA A 72 9.93 -2.54 7.39
CA ALA A 72 10.86 -3.67 7.35
C ALA A 72 11.58 -3.75 6.01
N LYS A 73 12.87 -4.11 6.03
CA LYS A 73 13.69 -4.23 4.82
C LYS A 73 13.49 -5.60 4.16
N ILE A 74 13.29 -5.62 2.84
CA ILE A 74 13.28 -6.83 2.00
C ILE A 74 14.08 -6.54 0.73
N ASP A 75 15.23 -7.20 0.58
CA ASP A 75 16.17 -6.96 -0.51
C ASP A 75 16.46 -5.46 -0.71
N ASP A 76 16.18 -4.92 -1.90
CA ASP A 76 16.38 -3.51 -2.22
C ASP A 76 15.21 -2.61 -1.76
N TRP A 77 14.09 -3.19 -1.30
CA TRP A 77 12.88 -2.46 -0.91
C TRP A 77 12.72 -2.39 0.61
N THR A 78 11.92 -1.44 1.06
CA THR A 78 11.39 -1.35 2.42
C THR A 78 9.89 -1.43 2.34
N VAL A 79 9.30 -2.40 3.00
CA VAL A 79 7.85 -2.52 3.15
C VAL A 79 7.43 -1.67 4.34
N VAL A 80 6.42 -0.83 4.14
CA VAL A 80 5.76 -0.04 5.17
C VAL A 80 4.34 -0.55 5.30
N ILE A 81 3.88 -0.73 6.53
CA ILE A 81 2.49 -1.05 6.83
C ILE A 81 1.93 0.04 7.73
N GLU A 82 0.81 0.61 7.32
CA GLU A 82 0.03 1.61 8.06
C GLU A 82 -1.32 0.99 8.44
N PRO A 83 -1.44 0.24 9.57
CA PRO A 83 -2.74 -0.24 10.02
C PRO A 83 -3.62 0.96 10.39
N GLY A 84 -4.84 1.03 9.86
CA GLY A 84 -5.72 2.19 10.01
C GLY A 84 -5.30 3.43 9.22
N GLY A 85 -4.22 3.35 8.43
CA GLY A 85 -3.67 4.49 7.69
C GLY A 85 -3.82 4.39 6.18
N TRP A 86 -3.66 5.54 5.53
CA TRP A 86 -3.80 5.72 4.08
C TRP A 86 -2.81 6.77 3.53
N GLN A 87 -1.85 7.21 4.36
CA GLN A 87 -1.17 8.49 4.19
C GLN A 87 -0.15 8.46 3.04
N ILE A 88 0.59 7.36 2.84
CA ILE A 88 1.53 7.31 1.70
C ILE A 88 0.78 7.37 0.35
N ALA A 89 -0.39 6.73 0.26
CA ALA A 89 -1.16 6.65 -0.98
C ALA A 89 -2.04 7.87 -1.24
N GLY A 90 -2.61 8.47 -0.19
CA GLY A 90 -3.63 9.52 -0.31
C GLY A 90 -3.21 10.91 0.17
N ASP A 91 -2.16 11.05 0.99
CA ASP A 91 -1.62 12.37 1.37
C ASP A 91 -0.43 12.72 0.47
N SER A 92 -0.64 13.71 -0.41
CA SER A 92 0.38 14.16 -1.37
C SER A 92 1.66 14.69 -0.70
N GLU A 93 1.58 15.25 0.50
CA GLU A 93 2.74 15.76 1.22
C GLU A 93 3.58 14.61 1.78
N ILE A 94 2.94 13.63 2.43
CA ILE A 94 3.61 12.44 2.97
C ILE A 94 4.14 11.56 1.83
N GLY A 95 3.30 11.20 0.86
CA GLY A 95 3.69 10.44 -0.32
C GLY A 95 4.80 11.14 -1.11
N GLY A 96 4.73 12.47 -1.21
CA GLY A 96 5.76 13.31 -1.82
C GLY A 96 7.11 13.24 -1.09
N ARG A 97 7.11 13.37 0.25
CA ARG A 97 8.33 13.25 1.06
C ARG A 97 8.95 11.87 0.99
N VAL A 98 8.16 10.81 1.14
CA VAL A 98 8.64 9.42 1.16
C VAL A 98 9.25 9.05 -0.19
N SER A 99 8.59 9.39 -1.30
CA SER A 99 9.04 9.02 -2.65
C SER A 99 10.17 9.89 -3.23
N ARG A 100 10.56 10.99 -2.57
CA ARG A 100 11.58 11.91 -3.08
C ARG A 100 12.92 11.22 -3.37
N GLY A 101 13.42 11.32 -4.60
CA GLY A 101 14.64 10.65 -5.06
C GLY A 101 14.56 9.12 -5.12
N THR A 102 13.37 8.53 -5.05
CA THR A 102 13.15 7.09 -5.15
C THR A 102 11.81 6.77 -5.83
N GLU A 103 11.43 5.49 -5.82
CA GLU A 103 10.14 4.99 -6.31
C GLU A 103 9.38 4.32 -5.16
N VAL A 104 8.07 4.51 -5.13
CA VAL A 104 7.14 3.91 -4.16
C VAL A 104 5.99 3.25 -4.91
N VAL A 105 5.65 2.02 -4.53
CA VAL A 105 4.40 1.35 -4.93
C VAL A 105 3.55 1.19 -3.68
N SER A 106 2.30 1.65 -3.70
CA SER A 106 1.43 1.65 -2.54
C SER A 106 0.06 1.05 -2.89
N VAL A 107 -0.41 0.14 -2.04
CA VAL A 107 -1.75 -0.47 -2.10
C VAL A 107 -2.46 -0.10 -0.81
N CYS A 108 -3.54 0.67 -0.93
CA CYS A 108 -4.32 1.16 0.18
C CYS A 108 -5.76 0.67 0.07
N CYS A 109 -6.24 0.04 1.13
CA CYS A 109 -7.63 -0.31 1.34
C CYS A 109 -8.24 0.71 2.30
N HIS A 110 -9.37 1.27 1.94
CA HIS A 110 -10.08 2.20 2.82
C HIS A 110 -11.58 1.97 2.70
N GLU A 111 -12.13 1.05 3.48
CA GLU A 111 -13.55 0.60 3.36
C GLU A 111 -14.58 1.74 3.43
N TYR A 112 -14.26 2.84 4.12
CA TYR A 112 -15.12 4.02 4.24
C TYR A 112 -14.89 5.12 3.18
N ALA A 113 -13.95 4.92 2.26
CA ALA A 113 -13.57 5.85 1.20
C ALA A 113 -13.18 5.07 -0.08
N SER A 114 -12.35 5.65 -0.94
CA SER A 114 -11.82 4.97 -2.12
C SER A 114 -10.56 4.21 -1.77
N ASP A 115 -10.52 2.95 -2.19
CA ASP A 115 -9.27 2.19 -2.30
C ASP A 115 -8.32 2.91 -3.26
N THR A 116 -7.01 2.72 -3.07
CA THR A 116 -6.02 3.43 -3.87
C THR A 116 -4.84 2.54 -4.22
N PHE A 117 -4.50 2.52 -5.51
CA PHE A 117 -3.19 2.09 -5.98
C PHE A 117 -2.39 3.32 -6.42
N ALA A 118 -1.19 3.49 -5.87
CA ALA A 118 -0.30 4.59 -6.24
C ALA A 118 1.11 4.10 -6.59
N TYR A 119 1.65 4.58 -7.71
CA TYR A 119 3.07 4.53 -8.05
C TYR A 119 3.61 5.95 -8.08
N LEU A 120 4.46 6.25 -7.11
CA LEU A 120 5.05 7.58 -6.89
C LEU A 120 6.53 7.53 -7.26
N VAL A 121 7.02 8.57 -7.95
CA VAL A 121 8.43 8.71 -8.29
C VAL A 121 8.87 10.15 -8.06
N ASP A 122 9.94 10.31 -7.28
CA ASP A 122 10.55 11.61 -6.97
C ASP A 122 9.57 12.67 -6.48
N GLY A 123 8.64 12.27 -5.62
CA GLY A 123 7.66 13.17 -5.01
C GLY A 123 6.35 13.32 -5.77
N GLU A 124 6.22 12.72 -6.96
CA GLU A 124 5.07 12.92 -7.84
C GLU A 124 4.35 11.60 -8.18
N PRO A 125 3.01 11.60 -8.29
CA PRO A 125 2.29 10.44 -8.80
C PRO A 125 2.56 10.23 -10.29
N VAL A 126 3.07 9.05 -10.61
CA VAL A 126 3.25 8.58 -12.00
C VAL A 126 2.00 7.84 -12.46
N VAL A 127 1.50 6.93 -11.61
CA VAL A 127 0.22 6.22 -11.79
C VAL A 127 -0.56 6.30 -10.49
N TRP A 128 -1.83 6.65 -10.56
CA TRP A 128 -2.77 6.63 -9.45
C TRP A 128 -4.14 6.20 -9.96
N PHE A 129 -4.82 5.29 -9.28
CA PHE A 129 -6.20 4.90 -9.60
C PHE A 129 -6.88 4.22 -8.39
N ASP A 130 -8.21 4.21 -8.41
CA ASP A 130 -9.02 3.36 -7.54
C ASP A 130 -9.10 1.96 -8.18
N PRO A 131 -8.68 0.88 -7.50
CA PRO A 131 -8.72 -0.48 -8.04
C PRO A 131 -10.11 -0.97 -8.45
N MET A 132 -11.18 -0.37 -7.94
CA MET A 132 -12.56 -0.63 -8.39
C MET A 132 -12.90 0.07 -9.69
N LEU A 133 -12.18 1.15 -10.03
CA LEU A 133 -12.36 1.96 -11.23
C LEU A 133 -11.03 2.15 -11.99
N PRO A 134 -10.41 1.09 -12.56
CA PRO A 134 -9.09 1.18 -13.20
C PRO A 134 -9.06 2.10 -14.43
N ASP A 135 -10.22 2.42 -15.01
CA ASP A 135 -10.38 3.38 -16.10
C ASP A 135 -10.15 4.83 -15.64
N ALA A 136 -10.54 5.15 -14.40
CA ALA A 136 -10.39 6.46 -13.76
C ALA A 136 -8.98 6.67 -13.17
N ARG A 137 -7.96 6.57 -14.03
CA ARG A 137 -6.54 6.69 -13.66
C ARG A 137 -5.93 8.06 -13.96
N SER A 138 -4.94 8.44 -13.17
CA SER A 138 -4.23 9.74 -13.26
C SER A 138 -2.74 9.61 -12.94
N GLY A 139 -2.02 10.73 -12.99
CA GLY A 139 -0.57 10.81 -12.80
C GLY A 139 0.15 11.36 -14.04
N SER A 140 1.47 11.44 -13.95
CA SER A 140 2.32 11.95 -15.05
C SER A 140 2.50 10.96 -16.22
N ASP A 141 2.31 9.66 -15.97
CA ASP A 141 2.33 8.60 -17.00
C ASP A 141 1.29 7.51 -16.62
N PRO A 142 -0.01 7.84 -16.67
CA PRO A 142 -1.07 6.99 -16.12
C PRO A 142 -1.21 5.64 -16.86
N ASP A 143 -0.72 5.55 -18.09
CA ASP A 143 -0.82 4.34 -18.92
C ASP A 143 0.39 3.38 -18.76
N ARG A 144 1.38 3.76 -17.94
CA ARG A 144 2.66 3.05 -17.79
C ARG A 144 2.53 1.56 -17.52
N PHE A 145 1.51 1.17 -16.76
CA PHE A 145 1.30 -0.22 -16.33
C PHE A 145 0.03 -0.87 -16.89
N VAL A 146 -0.59 -0.32 -17.94
CA VAL A 146 -1.85 -0.86 -18.49
C VAL A 146 -1.73 -2.34 -18.84
N LYS A 147 -0.58 -2.77 -19.37
CA LYS A 147 -0.34 -4.18 -19.68
C LYS A 147 -0.34 -5.03 -18.40
N GLU A 148 0.41 -4.63 -17.38
CA GLU A 148 0.52 -5.32 -16.11
C GLU A 148 -0.80 -5.31 -15.33
N MET A 149 -1.56 -4.22 -15.42
CA MET A 149 -2.91 -4.08 -14.87
C MET A 149 -3.84 -5.14 -15.49
N ARG A 150 -3.88 -5.27 -16.82
CA ARG A 150 -4.65 -6.32 -17.51
C ARG A 150 -4.23 -7.72 -17.08
N GLU A 151 -2.93 -7.97 -16.97
CA GLU A 151 -2.41 -9.26 -16.50
C GLU A 151 -2.71 -9.54 -15.02
N ALA A 152 -2.99 -8.52 -14.22
CA ALA A 152 -3.49 -8.64 -12.84
C ALA A 152 -5.03 -8.72 -12.78
N GLY A 153 -5.73 -8.45 -13.89
CA GLY A 153 -7.19 -8.36 -13.98
C GLY A 153 -7.77 -7.03 -13.50
N LEU A 154 -6.97 -5.98 -13.47
CA LEU A 154 -7.38 -4.58 -13.28
C LEU A 154 -7.52 -3.91 -14.67
N ASP A 155 -8.27 -4.50 -15.60
CA ASP A 155 -8.32 -4.01 -16.98
C ASP A 155 -9.03 -2.63 -17.03
N PRO A 156 -8.34 -1.56 -17.49
CA PRO A 156 -8.97 -0.25 -17.63
C PRO A 156 -10.03 -0.19 -18.74
N GLU A 157 -10.15 -1.22 -19.56
CA GLU A 157 -11.20 -1.36 -20.58
C GLU A 157 -12.31 -2.31 -20.13
N HIS A 158 -12.33 -2.74 -18.85
CA HIS A 158 -13.41 -3.56 -18.32
C HIS A 158 -14.74 -2.81 -18.38
N ASP A 159 -15.68 -3.33 -19.15
CA ASP A 159 -16.97 -2.69 -19.39
C ASP A 159 -17.95 -3.02 -18.25
N ILE A 160 -18.03 -2.10 -17.29
CA ILE A 160 -18.89 -2.20 -16.10
C ILE A 160 -20.37 -2.32 -16.51
N ASP A 161 -20.77 -1.70 -17.64
CA ASP A 161 -22.16 -1.70 -18.12
C ASP A 161 -22.59 -3.03 -18.78
N VAL A 162 -21.64 -3.90 -19.14
CA VAL A 162 -21.92 -5.15 -19.86
C VAL A 162 -21.83 -6.39 -18.97
N ASP A 163 -20.94 -6.42 -17.98
CA ASP A 163 -20.75 -7.58 -17.08
C ASP A 163 -21.54 -7.44 -15.76
N ASP A 164 -22.06 -6.24 -15.42
CA ASP A 164 -22.75 -5.93 -14.14
C ASP A 164 -21.97 -6.44 -12.91
N SER A 165 -20.67 -6.63 -13.07
CA SER A 165 -19.76 -7.16 -12.07
C SER A 165 -18.59 -6.21 -11.94
N ASP A 166 -18.49 -5.61 -10.75
CA ASP A 166 -17.33 -4.90 -10.28
C ASP A 166 -16.04 -5.72 -10.47
N ILE A 167 -14.89 -5.07 -10.34
CA ILE A 167 -13.60 -5.77 -10.31
C ILE A 167 -13.60 -6.76 -9.12
N ASP A 168 -13.66 -8.06 -9.42
CA ASP A 168 -13.57 -9.11 -8.39
C ASP A 168 -12.20 -9.05 -7.70
N PHE A 169 -12.16 -9.01 -6.36
CA PHE A 169 -10.92 -9.09 -5.56
C PHE A 169 -9.92 -7.95 -5.84
N PRO A 170 -10.35 -6.67 -5.75
CA PRO A 170 -9.53 -5.52 -6.18
C PRO A 170 -8.20 -5.41 -5.41
N MET A 171 -8.18 -5.76 -4.12
CA MET A 171 -6.98 -5.72 -3.29
C MET A 171 -5.98 -6.80 -3.67
N GLU A 172 -6.41 -8.05 -3.84
CA GLU A 172 -5.54 -9.14 -4.30
C GLU A 172 -4.94 -8.86 -5.67
N ARG A 173 -5.69 -8.23 -6.56
CA ARG A 173 -5.18 -7.80 -7.87
C ARG A 173 -4.19 -6.65 -7.76
N SER A 174 -4.44 -5.70 -6.85
CA SER A 174 -3.53 -4.60 -6.56
C SER A 174 -2.19 -5.09 -6.01
N PHE A 175 -2.20 -6.07 -5.09
CA PHE A 175 -0.98 -6.72 -4.62
C PHE A 175 -0.29 -7.56 -5.70
N ALA A 176 -1.04 -8.18 -6.61
CA ALA A 176 -0.47 -8.85 -7.77
C ALA A 176 0.23 -7.87 -8.72
N LEU A 177 -0.36 -6.69 -8.97
CA LEU A 177 0.27 -5.62 -9.73
C LEU A 177 1.51 -5.08 -9.02
N ALA A 178 1.43 -4.80 -7.73
CA ALA A 178 2.56 -4.35 -6.94
C ALA A 178 3.73 -5.34 -7.00
N SER A 179 3.44 -6.64 -6.89
CA SER A 179 4.45 -7.69 -6.98
C SER A 179 5.13 -7.77 -8.36
N ARG A 180 4.40 -7.45 -9.44
CA ARG A 180 4.97 -7.37 -10.80
C ARG A 180 5.92 -6.18 -10.95
N ILE A 181 5.59 -5.04 -10.35
CA ILE A 181 6.40 -3.81 -10.42
C ILE A 181 7.64 -3.93 -9.54
N THR A 182 7.50 -4.44 -8.31
CA THR A 182 8.59 -4.51 -7.33
C THR A 182 9.48 -5.74 -7.50
N GLY A 183 8.95 -6.81 -8.09
CA GLY A 183 9.56 -8.13 -8.10
C GLY A 183 9.47 -8.87 -6.77
N LEU A 184 8.74 -8.33 -5.78
CA LEU A 184 8.60 -8.90 -4.44
C LEU A 184 7.17 -9.39 -4.21
N PRO A 185 6.95 -10.64 -3.79
CA PRO A 185 5.63 -11.09 -3.38
C PRO A 185 5.28 -10.53 -2.00
N PHE A 186 4.11 -9.89 -1.86
CA PHE A 186 3.50 -9.67 -0.56
C PHE A 186 2.86 -10.97 -0.07
N SER A 187 3.35 -11.54 1.01
CA SER A 187 2.97 -12.88 1.46
C SER A 187 2.85 -12.95 2.99
N PRO A 188 2.28 -14.03 3.55
CA PRO A 188 2.25 -14.20 5.01
C PRO A 188 3.64 -14.15 5.67
N GLU A 189 4.70 -14.51 4.95
CA GLU A 189 6.08 -14.41 5.47
C GLU A 189 6.53 -12.96 5.64
N THR A 190 5.98 -12.02 4.85
CA THR A 190 6.23 -10.58 5.00
C THR A 190 5.77 -10.08 6.37
N LEU A 191 4.65 -10.58 6.87
CA LEU A 191 4.12 -10.21 8.19
C LEU A 191 4.91 -10.84 9.36
N LYS A 192 5.80 -11.80 9.10
CA LYS A 192 6.67 -12.40 10.12
C LYS A 192 8.01 -11.68 10.28
N LEU A 193 8.25 -10.65 9.47
CA LEU A 193 9.43 -9.80 9.63
C LEU A 193 9.39 -9.08 10.98
N GLN A 194 10.57 -8.69 11.44
CA GLN A 194 10.68 -7.67 12.49
C GLN A 194 10.57 -6.31 11.83
N PHE A 195 9.61 -5.52 12.29
CA PHE A 195 9.38 -4.16 11.81
C PHE A 195 10.03 -3.19 12.77
N LEU A 196 10.64 -2.14 12.23
CA LEU A 196 10.89 -0.94 13.00
C LEU A 196 9.57 -0.15 13.05
N GLY A 197 8.98 -0.05 14.24
CA GLY A 197 7.72 0.65 14.49
C GLY A 197 7.95 2.02 15.12
N ALA A 198 7.00 2.95 14.90
CA ALA A 198 6.95 4.24 15.60
C ALA A 198 5.56 4.87 15.55
N GLU A 199 5.27 5.73 16.52
CA GLU A 199 4.07 6.59 16.53
C GLU A 199 4.18 7.67 15.44
N THR A 200 3.08 7.99 14.77
CA THR A 200 3.06 9.06 13.78
C THR A 200 3.00 10.43 14.47
N LEU A 201 3.67 11.46 13.95
CA LEU A 201 3.46 12.84 14.43
C LEU A 201 2.07 13.32 13.98
N GLU A 202 1.43 14.19 14.78
CA GLU A 202 0.22 14.87 14.31
C GLU A 202 0.56 15.68 13.05
N GLY A 203 -0.30 15.57 12.02
CA GLY A 203 -0.21 16.38 10.80
C GLY A 203 -0.53 17.84 11.05
#